data_AF-A0A7S1IK31-F1
#
_entry.id   AF-A0A7S1IK31-F1
#
_cell.length_a   1.000
_cell.length_b   1.000
_cell.length_c   1.000
_cell.angle_alpha   90.00
_cell.angle_beta   90.00
_cell.angle_gamma   90.00
#
_symmetry.space_group_name_H-M   'P 1'
#
loop_
_entity.id
_entity.type
_entity.pdbx_description
1 polymer ?
#
loop_
_entity_poly.entity_id
_entity_poly.type
_entity_poly.pdbx_seq_one_letter_code
_entity_poly.pdbx_strand_id
1 'polypeptide(L)'
;MRHQDAASSSTAQWRSESKDLPTLNANGHPKPRFLNQQPHSDDVHQDRTSIKLGKIDGTHLLVHSVLRAFSPAPRALGEWQDFVTKSPKWAQVKHLFNGMGIVMFAGGSGTFPQALVSAVYLRQTLECDLPIEIWRLETEVGPTGKLENFCSNLDISLRVVGGAYSRRTTNKYTYKPAVIALSSFDKVLFLDSDAVLVRTPAALFADLHGHKTAVFWRDFWTLQRNASIWQHVGGWPGGHSEYHPSQESGILMVCKSCGGWSPLLLCWYFNFHHQLYYDAIYKGRYHGSHGEGDKDTFQVAWQALEVPFQMMHPPAVIGPLIEDPPRKVCGGTIAQLDWQRRLLVMHHNANKWRYSDWVSSRFETLGMSHFAQLQHEEEANHADGMDDLHSAEIYTYQRQGIGWCVTYNLPTHIRPLQEVLGYDLERRFIDLISLVYDSEMIQEFIASTKENHN
;
A
#
# COMPACT_ATOMS: atom_id res chain seq x y z
N MET A 1 -71.65 27.37 23.68
CA MET A 1 -70.54 26.42 23.92
C MET A 1 -69.41 27.21 24.60
N ARG A 2 -69.52 27.54 25.91
CA ARG A 2 -68.88 26.91 27.09
C ARG A 2 -67.37 26.65 26.89
N HIS A 3 -66.39 27.09 27.69
CA HIS A 3 -66.15 28.01 28.83
C HIS A 3 -64.60 28.23 28.77
N GLN A 4 -64.05 29.45 28.78
CA GLN A 4 -63.50 30.22 29.91
C GLN A 4 -62.53 29.51 30.89
N ASP A 5 -61.42 30.24 31.17
CA ASP A 5 -60.52 30.24 32.34
C ASP A 5 -59.37 29.21 32.38
N ALA A 6 -58.14 29.47 32.85
CA ALA A 6 -57.42 30.66 33.35
C ALA A 6 -55.90 30.32 33.38
N ALA A 7 -55.05 31.34 33.45
CA ALA A 7 -53.62 31.20 33.71
C ALA A 7 -53.33 30.94 35.20
N SER A 8 -52.38 30.05 35.52
CA SER A 8 -51.58 30.13 36.75
C SER A 8 -50.27 29.32 36.65
N SER A 9 -49.19 29.96 37.06
CA SER A 9 -47.81 29.48 37.18
C SER A 9 -47.60 28.33 38.17
N SER A 10 -46.70 27.40 37.86
CA SER A 10 -45.79 26.80 38.85
C SER A 10 -44.57 26.14 38.18
N THR A 11 -43.39 26.61 38.57
CA THR A 11 -42.06 26.04 38.35
C THR A 11 -41.93 24.62 38.90
N ALA A 12 -41.37 23.68 38.11
CA ALA A 12 -40.78 22.44 38.62
C ALA A 12 -39.59 21.98 37.76
N GLN A 13 -38.42 22.07 38.40
CA GLN A 13 -37.10 21.47 38.17
C GLN A 13 -36.96 20.39 37.08
N TRP A 14 -36.09 20.66 36.11
CA TRP A 14 -35.35 19.62 35.37
C TRP A 14 -33.95 19.47 35.96
N ARG A 15 -33.65 18.25 36.45
CA ARG A 15 -32.33 17.84 36.93
C ARG A 15 -31.34 17.86 35.76
N SER A 16 -30.19 18.49 35.99
CA SER A 16 -29.04 18.48 35.07
C SER A 16 -28.33 17.13 35.12
N GLU A 17 -28.41 16.35 34.05
CA GLU A 17 -27.37 15.36 33.75
C GLU A 17 -26.22 16.11 33.05
N SER A 18 -25.09 16.16 33.74
CA SER A 18 -23.84 16.74 33.24
C SER A 18 -23.37 15.94 32.02
N LYS A 19 -23.46 16.54 30.82
CA LYS A 19 -22.68 16.09 29.67
C LYS A 19 -21.22 16.42 29.95
N ASP A 20 -20.40 15.38 30.10
CA ASP A 20 -18.94 15.52 30.14
C ASP A 20 -18.45 16.25 28.89
N LEU A 21 -17.94 17.46 29.09
CA LEU A 21 -17.24 18.22 28.06
C LEU A 21 -15.87 17.57 27.79
N PRO A 22 -15.38 17.57 26.54
CA PRO A 22 -14.08 16.99 26.21
C PRO A 22 -12.97 17.70 26.99
N THR A 23 -12.09 16.94 27.65
CA THR A 23 -10.90 17.52 28.28
C THR A 23 -9.88 17.88 27.20
N LEU A 24 -9.61 19.17 27.07
CA LEU A 24 -8.63 19.71 26.15
C LEU A 24 -7.21 19.62 26.75
N ASN A 25 -6.19 19.52 25.91
CA ASN A 25 -4.80 19.71 26.34
C ASN A 25 -4.49 21.20 26.55
N ALA A 26 -3.27 21.52 27.00
CA ALA A 26 -2.82 22.90 27.27
C ALA A 26 -2.89 23.83 26.04
N ASN A 27 -3.08 23.27 24.84
CA ASN A 27 -3.20 23.98 23.57
C ASN A 27 -4.64 23.97 23.01
N GLY A 28 -5.64 23.53 23.77
CA GLY A 28 -7.05 23.59 23.36
C GLY A 28 -7.51 22.48 22.41
N HIS A 29 -6.77 21.37 22.28
CA HIS A 29 -7.14 20.23 21.43
C HIS A 29 -7.71 19.05 22.24
N PRO A 30 -8.66 18.25 21.70
CA PRO A 30 -9.19 17.07 22.36
C PRO A 30 -8.07 16.07 22.68
N LYS A 31 -7.97 15.62 23.93
CA LYS A 31 -7.03 14.53 24.27
C LYS A 31 -7.48 13.22 23.60
N PRO A 32 -6.56 12.45 22.98
CA PRO A 32 -6.88 11.08 22.57
C PRO A 32 -7.36 10.28 23.78
N ARG A 33 -8.53 9.65 23.68
CA ARG A 33 -8.97 8.66 24.69
C ARG A 33 -7.91 7.54 24.71
N PHE A 34 -7.50 7.11 25.90
CA PHE A 34 -6.73 5.87 26.16
C PHE A 34 -5.19 5.92 26.33
N LEU A 35 -4.63 6.89 27.06
CA LEU A 35 -3.25 6.75 27.60
C LEU A 35 -3.14 6.70 29.15
N ASN A 36 -4.25 6.72 29.89
CA ASN A 36 -4.23 6.80 31.36
C ASN A 36 -4.83 5.57 32.09
N GLN A 37 -4.56 4.34 31.62
CA GLN A 37 -4.81 3.16 32.45
C GLN A 37 -3.54 2.35 32.60
N GLN A 38 -2.88 2.49 33.76
CA GLN A 38 -1.86 1.55 34.22
C GLN A 38 -2.56 0.22 34.57
N PRO A 39 -2.00 -0.94 34.16
CA PRO A 39 -2.51 -2.21 34.63
C PRO A 39 -2.11 -2.43 36.08
N HIS A 40 -3.09 -2.77 36.92
CA HIS A 40 -2.86 -3.29 38.26
C HIS A 40 -2.04 -4.58 38.19
N SER A 41 -0.96 -4.61 38.94
CA SER A 41 -0.16 -5.80 39.25
C SER A 41 -0.93 -6.71 40.18
N ASP A 42 -1.03 -8.00 39.85
CA ASP A 42 -0.78 -9.12 40.78
C ASP A 42 -0.58 -10.42 39.99
N ASP A 43 0.41 -11.19 40.46
CA ASP A 43 1.04 -12.39 39.89
C ASP A 43 0.12 -13.58 39.57
N VAL A 44 0.53 -14.41 38.59
CA VAL A 44 0.97 -15.81 38.80
C VAL A 44 1.71 -16.33 37.54
N HIS A 45 2.87 -16.92 37.83
CA HIS A 45 3.87 -17.51 36.94
C HIS A 45 3.43 -18.72 36.08
N GLN A 46 4.18 -18.88 34.97
CA GLN A 46 4.49 -20.10 34.20
C GLN A 46 3.40 -20.68 33.28
N ASP A 47 3.54 -20.47 31.97
CA ASP A 47 3.94 -21.57 31.07
C ASP A 47 4.50 -21.05 29.73
N ARG A 48 5.24 -21.92 29.06
CA ARG A 48 6.34 -21.66 28.12
C ARG A 48 6.01 -20.87 26.85
N THR A 49 6.89 -19.91 26.62
CA THR A 49 7.29 -19.30 25.36
C THR A 49 7.49 -20.31 24.22
N SER A 50 6.57 -20.30 23.26
CA SER A 50 6.85 -20.39 21.82
C SER A 50 5.54 -20.21 21.05
N ILE A 51 5.25 -18.98 20.61
CA ILE A 51 4.25 -18.77 19.57
C ILE A 51 4.90 -19.22 18.25
N LYS A 52 4.94 -20.54 18.04
CA LYS A 52 5.12 -21.16 16.73
C LYS A 52 4.01 -20.63 15.83
N LEU A 53 4.36 -20.07 14.66
CA LEU A 53 3.47 -19.75 13.53
C LEU A 53 2.00 -19.88 13.92
N GLY A 54 1.51 -18.87 14.66
CA GLY A 54 0.26 -18.99 15.40
C GLY A 54 -0.85 -19.47 14.49
N LYS A 55 -1.34 -20.71 14.71
CA LYS A 55 -2.61 -21.27 14.23
C LYS A 55 -3.25 -20.55 13.03
N ILE A 56 -2.59 -20.52 11.87
CA ILE A 56 -3.28 -20.32 10.59
C ILE A 56 -3.41 -21.69 9.94
N ASP A 57 -4.47 -22.37 10.37
CA ASP A 57 -5.41 -23.20 9.62
C ASP A 57 -5.09 -23.59 8.15
N GLY A 58 -3.91 -24.16 7.85
CA GLY A 58 -3.58 -24.74 6.54
C GLY A 58 -2.71 -23.90 5.60
N THR A 59 -2.38 -22.64 5.91
CA THR A 59 -1.49 -21.82 5.07
C THR A 59 -0.06 -22.35 5.01
N HIS A 60 0.42 -23.01 6.07
CA HIS A 60 1.72 -23.71 6.03
C HIS A 60 1.74 -24.81 4.95
N LEU A 61 0.65 -25.59 4.81
CA LEU A 61 0.53 -26.60 3.76
C LEU A 61 0.49 -25.96 2.37
N LEU A 62 -0.19 -24.81 2.25
CA LEU A 62 -0.18 -24.00 1.02
C LEU A 62 1.24 -23.55 0.67
N VAL A 63 2.01 -23.00 1.62
CA VAL A 63 3.42 -22.60 1.40
C VAL A 63 4.25 -23.78 0.91
N HIS A 64 4.16 -24.95 1.55
CA HIS A 64 4.88 -26.15 1.10
C HIS A 64 4.46 -26.60 -0.31
N SER A 65 3.17 -26.55 -0.60
CA SER A 65 2.63 -26.94 -1.91
C SER A 65 3.13 -25.99 -3.01
N VAL A 66 3.12 -24.68 -2.75
CA VAL A 66 3.64 -23.66 -3.67
C VAL A 66 5.16 -23.79 -3.84
N LEU A 67 5.92 -23.92 -2.76
CA LEU A 67 7.37 -24.09 -2.80
C LEU A 67 7.82 -25.37 -3.49
N ARG A 68 7.00 -26.43 -3.44
CA ARG A 68 7.22 -27.65 -4.22
C ARG A 68 6.98 -27.39 -5.70
N ALA A 69 5.94 -26.64 -6.05
CA ALA A 69 5.65 -26.25 -7.43
C ALA A 69 6.71 -25.30 -8.01
N PHE A 70 7.40 -24.51 -7.18
CA PHE A 70 8.55 -23.67 -7.59
C PHE A 70 9.84 -24.48 -7.87
N SER A 71 9.77 -25.81 -7.87
CA SER A 71 10.93 -26.68 -8.08
C SER A 71 10.64 -27.76 -9.12
N PRO A 72 11.58 -28.02 -10.05
CA PRO A 72 12.91 -27.40 -10.19
C PRO A 72 12.86 -25.94 -10.66
N ALA A 73 13.98 -25.23 -10.56
CA ALA A 73 14.11 -23.90 -11.14
C ALA A 73 13.92 -23.98 -12.68
N PRO A 74 13.21 -23.02 -13.30
CA PRO A 74 13.00 -23.01 -14.74
C PRO A 74 14.32 -22.86 -15.49
N ARG A 75 14.47 -23.59 -16.60
CA ARG A 75 15.62 -23.42 -17.51
C ARG A 75 15.32 -22.47 -18.66
N ALA A 76 14.04 -22.27 -18.96
CA ALA A 76 13.56 -21.37 -19.99
C ALA A 76 12.35 -20.57 -19.53
N LEU A 77 12.13 -19.42 -20.16
CA LEU A 77 11.01 -18.51 -19.85
C LEU A 77 9.64 -19.16 -20.08
N GLY A 78 9.51 -20.13 -20.98
CA GLY A 78 8.26 -20.84 -21.26
C GLY A 78 7.97 -22.04 -20.35
N GLU A 79 8.67 -22.21 -19.23
CA GLU A 79 8.40 -23.30 -18.28
C GLU A 79 7.35 -22.93 -17.22
N TRP A 80 6.89 -21.67 -17.19
CA TRP A 80 5.87 -21.24 -16.24
C TRP A 80 4.51 -21.94 -16.42
N GLN A 81 4.20 -22.40 -17.63
CA GLN A 81 2.97 -23.14 -17.95
C GLN A 81 2.86 -24.44 -17.14
N ASP A 82 3.99 -25.13 -16.97
CA ASP A 82 4.07 -26.35 -16.17
C ASP A 82 3.83 -26.05 -14.68
N PHE A 83 4.41 -24.96 -14.18
CA PHE A 83 4.12 -24.45 -12.83
C PHE A 83 2.62 -24.19 -12.64
N VAL A 84 1.97 -23.48 -13.57
CA VAL A 84 0.53 -23.16 -13.48
C VAL A 84 -0.30 -24.45 -13.42
N THR A 85 0.06 -25.46 -14.20
CA THR A 85 -0.61 -26.77 -14.20
C THR A 85 -0.50 -27.47 -12.84
N LYS A 86 0.69 -27.43 -12.23
CA LYS A 86 0.99 -28.09 -10.94
C LYS A 86 0.58 -27.28 -9.70
N SER A 87 0.30 -26.00 -9.85
CA SER A 87 -0.03 -25.11 -8.74
C SER A 87 -1.40 -25.42 -8.11
N PRO A 88 -1.58 -25.20 -6.79
CA PRO A 88 -2.87 -25.38 -6.13
C PRO A 88 -3.97 -24.58 -6.81
N LYS A 89 -5.10 -25.22 -7.10
CA LYS A 89 -6.26 -24.57 -7.72
C LYS A 89 -7.13 -23.91 -6.66
N TRP A 90 -7.80 -22.81 -7.01
CA TRP A 90 -8.67 -22.07 -6.09
C TRP A 90 -9.67 -22.97 -5.35
N ALA A 91 -10.29 -23.92 -6.06
CA ALA A 91 -11.25 -24.86 -5.47
C ALA A 91 -10.69 -25.68 -4.29
N GLN A 92 -9.38 -25.93 -4.26
CA GLN A 92 -8.70 -26.68 -3.19
C GLN A 92 -8.41 -25.82 -1.96
N VAL A 93 -8.29 -24.50 -2.12
CA VAL A 93 -7.78 -23.58 -1.08
C VAL A 93 -8.76 -22.51 -0.64
N LYS A 94 -9.91 -22.36 -1.33
CA LYS A 94 -10.89 -21.29 -1.07
C LYS A 94 -11.39 -21.21 0.38
N HIS A 95 -11.35 -22.31 1.13
CA HIS A 95 -11.76 -22.36 2.54
C HIS A 95 -10.81 -21.59 3.47
N LEU A 96 -9.60 -21.28 3.01
CA LEU A 96 -8.59 -20.53 3.76
C LEU A 96 -8.81 -19.01 3.73
N PHE A 97 -9.71 -18.53 2.87
CA PHE A 97 -9.81 -17.11 2.52
C PHE A 97 -11.25 -16.63 2.67
N ASN A 98 -11.43 -15.47 3.30
CA ASN A 98 -12.74 -14.88 3.46
C ASN A 98 -12.69 -13.35 3.49
N GLY A 99 -13.77 -12.72 3.04
CA GLY A 99 -13.96 -11.28 3.17
C GLY A 99 -12.93 -10.44 2.40
N MET A 100 -12.84 -9.18 2.82
CA MET A 100 -11.97 -8.16 2.24
C MET A 100 -11.12 -7.51 3.32
N GLY A 101 -9.88 -7.15 2.99
CA GLY A 101 -8.98 -6.54 3.95
C GLY A 101 -7.75 -5.91 3.32
N ILE A 102 -7.00 -5.21 4.16
CA ILE A 102 -5.78 -4.50 3.80
C ILE A 102 -4.59 -5.35 4.23
N VAL A 103 -3.63 -5.54 3.33
CA VAL A 103 -2.40 -6.30 3.59
C VAL A 103 -1.21 -5.38 3.41
N MET A 104 -0.35 -5.34 4.42
CA MET A 104 0.91 -4.59 4.38
C MET A 104 2.08 -5.53 4.62
N PHE A 105 3.18 -5.33 3.90
CA PHE A 105 4.44 -6.01 4.19
C PHE A 105 5.45 -5.04 4.79
N ALA A 106 5.99 -5.42 5.93
CA ALA A 106 6.95 -4.66 6.71
C ALA A 106 8.17 -5.53 7.05
N GLY A 107 8.87 -6.01 6.03
CA GLY A 107 10.14 -6.74 6.16
C GLY A 107 11.34 -5.80 6.07
N GLY A 108 11.86 -5.38 7.21
CA GLY A 108 13.02 -4.52 7.43
C GLY A 108 12.81 -3.66 8.68
N SER A 109 13.84 -3.50 9.52
CA SER A 109 13.78 -2.82 10.83
C SER A 109 13.18 -1.41 10.84
N GLY A 110 13.17 -0.71 9.70
CA GLY A 110 12.54 0.61 9.55
C GLY A 110 11.11 0.63 9.00
N THR A 111 10.61 -0.48 8.45
CA THR A 111 9.34 -0.54 7.69
C THR A 111 8.13 -0.84 8.57
N PHE A 112 8.31 -1.59 9.66
CA PHE A 112 7.21 -1.92 10.57
C PHE A 112 6.59 -0.69 11.25
N PRO A 113 7.36 0.27 11.80
CA PRO A 113 6.79 1.49 12.34
C PRO A 113 5.98 2.29 11.30
N GLN A 114 6.41 2.32 10.04
CA GLN A 114 5.70 3.03 8.96
C GLN A 114 4.35 2.36 8.63
N ALA A 115 4.36 1.02 8.51
CA ALA A 115 3.14 0.25 8.31
C ALA A 115 2.17 0.42 9.49
N LEU A 116 2.68 0.44 10.73
CA LEU A 116 1.86 0.65 11.91
C LEU A 116 1.26 2.06 11.95
N VAL A 117 2.03 3.12 11.66
CA VAL A 117 1.48 4.48 11.53
C VAL A 117 0.33 4.50 10.53
N SER A 118 0.53 3.94 9.35
CA SER A 118 -0.49 3.91 8.30
C SER A 118 -1.74 3.14 8.74
N ALA A 119 -1.58 2.02 9.44
CA ALA A 119 -2.69 1.23 9.97
C ALA A 119 -3.45 1.94 11.10
N VAL A 120 -2.74 2.58 12.04
CA VAL A 120 -3.37 3.36 13.11
C VAL A 120 -4.08 4.58 12.53
N TYR A 121 -3.51 5.23 11.52
CA TYR A 121 -4.14 6.34 10.81
C TYR A 121 -5.47 5.92 10.16
N LEU A 122 -5.46 4.76 9.49
CA LEU A 122 -6.68 4.20 8.91
C LEU A 122 -7.76 3.97 9.97
N ARG A 123 -7.39 3.48 11.16
CA ARG A 123 -8.33 3.20 12.24
C ARG A 123 -8.84 4.46 12.95
N GLN A 124 -7.93 5.35 13.35
CA GLN A 124 -8.25 6.45 14.25
C GLN A 124 -8.64 7.73 13.53
N THR A 125 -8.13 7.96 12.32
CA THR A 125 -8.37 9.20 11.58
C THR A 125 -9.37 9.01 10.45
N LEU A 126 -9.25 7.91 9.70
CA LEU A 126 -10.16 7.62 8.58
C LEU A 126 -11.36 6.75 8.98
N GLU A 127 -11.42 6.28 10.22
CA GLU A 127 -12.50 5.41 10.74
C GLU A 127 -12.76 4.23 9.78
N CYS A 128 -11.68 3.64 9.27
CA CYS A 128 -11.75 2.51 8.35
C CYS A 128 -11.96 1.22 9.15
N ASP A 129 -13.02 0.47 8.84
CA ASP A 129 -13.36 -0.78 9.52
C ASP A 129 -12.83 -2.05 8.82
N LEU A 130 -12.13 -1.92 7.69
CA LEU A 130 -11.60 -3.07 6.96
C LEU A 130 -10.48 -3.74 7.79
N PRO A 131 -10.51 -5.07 8.01
CA PRO A 131 -9.45 -5.75 8.76
C PRO A 131 -8.08 -5.54 8.10
N ILE A 132 -7.05 -5.33 8.92
CA ILE A 132 -5.67 -5.06 8.47
C ILE A 132 -4.77 -6.22 8.90
N GLU A 133 -3.96 -6.74 7.98
CA GLU A 133 -2.85 -7.65 8.28
C GLU A 133 -1.51 -6.98 7.98
N ILE A 134 -0.66 -6.84 9.00
CA ILE A 134 0.74 -6.40 8.83
C ILE A 134 1.64 -7.63 8.92
N TRP A 135 2.33 -7.94 7.83
CA TRP A 135 3.22 -9.08 7.69
C TRP A 135 4.68 -8.66 7.88
N ARG A 136 5.42 -9.39 8.72
CA ARG A 136 6.84 -9.17 9.02
C ARG A 136 7.68 -10.42 8.79
N LEU A 137 9.00 -10.30 8.77
CA LEU A 137 9.90 -11.45 8.62
C LEU A 137 10.01 -12.21 9.95
N GLU A 138 10.14 -13.54 9.88
CA GLU A 138 10.39 -14.37 11.08
C GLU A 138 11.72 -14.04 11.77
N THR A 139 12.71 -13.58 11.00
CA THR A 139 14.03 -13.19 11.51
C THR A 139 14.02 -11.88 12.28
N GLU A 140 12.95 -11.09 12.17
CA GLU A 140 12.81 -9.84 12.91
C GLU A 140 12.31 -10.12 14.33
N VAL A 141 12.87 -9.39 15.30
CA VAL A 141 12.40 -9.47 16.68
C VAL A 141 10.91 -9.22 16.72
N GLY A 142 10.22 -10.06 17.48
CA GLY A 142 8.77 -9.97 17.64
C GLY A 142 8.33 -8.66 18.28
N PRO A 143 7.10 -8.20 17.98
CA PRO A 143 6.45 -7.22 18.82
C PRO A 143 6.40 -7.73 20.26
N THR A 144 6.54 -6.83 21.23
CA THR A 144 6.31 -7.17 22.63
C THR A 144 4.82 -7.51 22.83
N GLY A 145 4.47 -8.23 23.90
CA GLY A 145 3.06 -8.50 24.20
C GLY A 145 2.22 -7.22 24.34
N LYS A 146 2.84 -6.10 24.74
CA LYS A 146 2.21 -4.77 24.75
C LYS A 146 1.80 -4.33 23.34
N LEU A 147 2.70 -4.49 22.35
CA LEU A 147 2.46 -4.13 20.95
C LEU A 147 1.46 -5.05 20.26
N GLU A 148 1.49 -6.35 20.57
CA GLU A 148 0.47 -7.30 20.08
C GLU A 148 -0.93 -6.93 20.58
N ASN A 149 -1.05 -6.60 21.87
CA ASN A 149 -2.33 -6.18 22.46
C ASN A 149 -2.81 -4.84 21.89
N PHE A 150 -1.90 -3.87 21.69
CA PHE A 150 -2.22 -2.59 21.08
C PHE A 150 -2.78 -2.77 19.66
N CYS A 151 -2.10 -3.54 18.81
CA CYS A 151 -2.58 -3.83 17.45
C CYS A 151 -3.91 -4.58 17.47
N SER A 152 -4.06 -5.57 18.34
CA SER A 152 -5.31 -6.36 18.44
C SER A 152 -6.50 -5.50 18.86
N ASN A 153 -6.32 -4.55 19.78
CA ASN A 153 -7.37 -3.60 20.18
C ASN A 153 -7.81 -2.64 19.07
N LEU A 154 -7.04 -2.56 17.99
CA LEU A 154 -7.33 -1.76 16.79
C LEU A 154 -7.73 -2.63 15.60
N ASP A 155 -8.05 -3.92 15.79
CA ASP A 155 -8.33 -4.86 14.70
C ASP A 155 -7.21 -4.91 13.64
N ILE A 156 -5.95 -4.85 14.11
CA ILE A 156 -4.74 -5.02 13.31
C ILE A 156 -4.11 -6.35 13.68
N SER A 157 -4.10 -7.28 12.74
CA SER A 157 -3.47 -8.59 12.90
C SER A 157 -2.00 -8.54 12.50
N LEU A 158 -1.11 -8.91 13.42
CA LEU A 158 0.31 -9.08 13.12
C LEU A 158 0.57 -10.51 12.63
N ARG A 159 1.21 -10.63 11.46
CA ARG A 159 1.48 -11.89 10.77
C ARG A 159 2.97 -12.04 10.50
N VAL A 160 3.44 -13.28 10.36
CA VAL A 160 4.84 -13.59 10.10
C VAL A 160 4.96 -14.41 8.83
N VAL A 161 5.87 -14.02 7.94
CA VAL A 161 6.31 -14.83 6.80
C VAL A 161 7.71 -15.39 7.10
N GLY A 162 7.84 -16.72 7.06
CA GLY A 162 8.98 -17.42 7.65
C GLY A 162 9.25 -18.82 7.10
N GLY A 163 10.17 -19.51 7.76
CA GLY A 163 10.38 -20.95 7.67
C GLY A 163 11.06 -21.41 6.38
N ALA A 164 10.45 -22.39 5.71
CA ALA A 164 10.99 -22.94 4.47
C ALA A 164 11.03 -21.89 3.33
N TYR A 165 10.14 -20.91 3.37
CA TYR A 165 10.10 -19.85 2.37
C TYR A 165 11.28 -18.89 2.52
N SER A 166 11.45 -18.30 3.71
CA SER A 166 12.53 -17.34 3.98
C SER A 166 13.92 -17.94 3.79
N ARG A 167 14.10 -19.24 4.05
CA ARG A 167 15.37 -19.96 3.80
C ARG A 167 15.70 -20.16 2.32
N ARG A 168 14.72 -20.02 1.42
CA ARG A 168 14.88 -20.28 -0.02
C ARG A 168 14.78 -19.00 -0.87
N THR A 169 14.38 -17.89 -0.28
CA THR A 169 14.29 -16.60 -0.97
C THR A 169 15.53 -15.75 -0.70
N THR A 170 16.11 -15.22 -1.76
CA THR A 170 17.25 -14.29 -1.70
C THR A 170 16.87 -12.86 -2.09
N ASN A 171 15.65 -12.67 -2.62
CA ASN A 171 15.15 -11.39 -3.08
C ASN A 171 13.98 -10.93 -2.21
N LYS A 172 14.00 -9.67 -1.77
CA LYS A 172 12.96 -9.05 -0.95
C LYS A 172 11.63 -8.83 -1.69
N TYR A 173 11.68 -8.67 -3.01
CA TYR A 173 10.50 -8.39 -3.83
C TYR A 173 9.56 -9.60 -3.95
N THR A 174 10.02 -10.80 -3.56
CA THR A 174 9.19 -12.01 -3.55
C THR A 174 8.16 -12.03 -2.42
N TYR A 175 8.35 -11.23 -1.36
CA TYR A 175 7.48 -11.25 -0.20
C TYR A 175 6.12 -10.62 -0.46
N LYS A 176 6.03 -9.58 -1.29
CA LYS A 176 4.75 -8.93 -1.62
C LYS A 176 3.72 -9.90 -2.20
N PRO A 177 3.97 -10.58 -3.34
CA PRO A 177 3.00 -11.54 -3.87
C PRO A 177 2.77 -12.71 -2.90
N ALA A 178 3.78 -13.11 -2.10
CA ALA A 178 3.63 -14.14 -1.08
C ALA A 178 2.61 -13.75 0.00
N VAL A 179 2.75 -12.57 0.63
CA VAL A 179 1.84 -12.16 1.71
C VAL A 179 0.45 -11.84 1.19
N ILE A 180 0.32 -11.38 -0.05
CA ILE A 180 -0.98 -11.21 -0.71
C ILE A 180 -1.65 -12.58 -0.89
N ALA A 181 -0.92 -13.59 -1.36
CA ALA A 181 -1.45 -14.95 -1.54
C ALA A 181 -1.81 -15.61 -0.20
N LEU A 182 -1.00 -15.42 0.83
CA LEU A 182 -1.12 -16.07 2.14
C LEU A 182 -2.03 -15.34 3.13
N SER A 183 -2.36 -14.07 2.88
CA SER A 183 -3.31 -13.30 3.67
C SER A 183 -4.65 -14.01 3.79
N SER A 184 -5.34 -13.82 4.92
CA SER A 184 -6.64 -14.47 5.17
C SER A 184 -7.78 -13.94 4.31
N PHE A 185 -7.56 -12.89 3.52
CA PHE A 185 -8.61 -12.24 2.73
C PHE A 185 -8.79 -12.86 1.35
N ASP A 186 -10.03 -12.90 0.87
CA ASP A 186 -10.34 -13.22 -0.52
C ASP A 186 -10.06 -12.01 -1.44
N LYS A 187 -10.51 -10.82 -1.02
CA LYS A 187 -10.24 -9.56 -1.70
C LYS A 187 -9.21 -8.76 -0.92
N VAL A 188 -8.05 -8.54 -1.52
CA VAL A 188 -6.92 -7.87 -0.88
C VAL A 188 -6.75 -6.50 -1.50
N LEU A 189 -6.63 -5.46 -0.68
CA LEU A 189 -5.93 -4.23 -1.02
C LEU A 189 -4.53 -4.33 -0.41
N PHE A 190 -3.51 -4.44 -1.24
CA PHE A 190 -2.14 -4.38 -0.78
C PHE A 190 -1.67 -2.92 -0.72
N LEU A 191 -0.92 -2.59 0.33
CA LEU A 191 -0.36 -1.26 0.56
C LEU A 191 1.07 -1.40 1.09
N ASP A 192 2.03 -0.75 0.44
CA ASP A 192 3.41 -0.68 0.95
C ASP A 192 3.48 0.07 2.28
N SER A 193 4.53 -0.18 3.07
CA SER A 193 4.71 0.47 4.38
C SER A 193 4.87 1.99 4.29
N ASP A 194 5.31 2.50 3.14
CA ASP A 194 5.54 3.90 2.81
C ASP A 194 4.43 4.53 1.95
N ALA A 195 3.29 3.85 1.85
CA ALA A 195 2.09 4.33 1.17
C ALA A 195 0.98 4.64 2.17
N VAL A 196 0.41 5.85 2.07
CA VAL A 196 -0.59 6.36 3.01
C VAL A 196 -1.88 6.64 2.25
N LEU A 197 -2.94 5.92 2.61
CA LEU A 197 -4.29 6.22 2.15
C LEU A 197 -4.76 7.54 2.77
N VAL A 198 -5.35 8.44 1.98
CA VAL A 198 -5.94 9.69 2.49
C VAL A 198 -7.46 9.61 2.61
N ARG A 199 -8.05 8.48 2.21
CA ARG A 199 -9.48 8.18 2.26
C ARG A 199 -9.69 6.70 2.52
N THR A 200 -10.85 6.35 3.08
CA THR A 200 -11.22 4.95 3.26
C THR A 200 -11.36 4.23 1.91
N PRO A 201 -10.74 3.04 1.74
CA PRO A 201 -10.80 2.31 0.48
C PRO A 201 -12.05 1.44 0.35
N ALA A 202 -13.00 1.49 1.29
CA ALA A 202 -14.20 0.66 1.29
C ALA A 202 -15.00 0.76 -0.03
N ALA A 203 -15.11 1.96 -0.59
CA ALA A 203 -15.78 2.18 -1.87
C ALA A 203 -15.08 1.45 -3.05
N LEU A 204 -13.75 1.27 -2.99
CA LEU A 204 -13.02 0.56 -4.05
C LEU A 204 -13.42 -0.91 -4.12
N PHE A 205 -13.71 -1.53 -2.98
CA PHE A 205 -14.15 -2.93 -2.92
C PHE A 205 -15.58 -3.11 -3.42
N ALA A 206 -16.45 -2.11 -3.24
CA ALA A 206 -17.76 -2.08 -3.86
C ALA A 206 -17.61 -1.94 -5.38
N ASP A 207 -16.83 -0.98 -5.86
CA ASP A 207 -16.68 -0.70 -7.29
C ASP A 207 -15.88 -1.77 -8.08
N LEU A 208 -15.35 -2.80 -7.40
CA LEU A 208 -14.75 -3.99 -8.01
C LEU A 208 -15.77 -4.88 -8.76
N HIS A 209 -17.06 -4.51 -8.78
CA HIS A 209 -18.08 -5.19 -9.57
C HIS A 209 -17.76 -5.16 -11.08
N GLY A 210 -17.81 -6.32 -11.75
CA GLY A 210 -17.71 -6.43 -13.22
C GLY A 210 -16.41 -7.07 -13.75
N HIS A 211 -16.17 -8.35 -13.46
CA HIS A 211 -15.12 -9.19 -14.08
C HIS A 211 -13.65 -8.81 -13.80
N LYS A 212 -13.38 -7.85 -12.92
CA LYS A 212 -12.00 -7.44 -12.60
C LYS A 212 -11.40 -8.37 -11.56
N THR A 213 -10.36 -9.10 -11.95
CA THR A 213 -9.66 -10.02 -11.04
C THR A 213 -8.54 -9.32 -10.25
N ALA A 214 -8.07 -8.18 -10.76
CA ALA A 214 -7.13 -7.29 -10.10
C ALA A 214 -7.33 -5.83 -10.56
N VAL A 215 -6.86 -4.90 -9.72
CA VAL A 215 -6.78 -3.47 -10.02
C VAL A 215 -5.35 -3.01 -9.77
N PHE A 216 -4.73 -2.40 -10.77
CA PHE A 216 -3.34 -1.97 -10.75
C PHE A 216 -3.25 -0.47 -10.94
N TRP A 217 -2.40 0.19 -10.17
CA TRP A 217 -2.11 1.62 -10.35
C TRP A 217 -0.92 1.79 -11.26
N ARG A 218 -0.98 2.81 -12.12
CA ARG A 218 0.09 3.10 -13.07
C ARG A 218 1.30 3.71 -12.34
N ASP A 219 2.48 3.33 -12.79
CA ASP A 219 3.73 4.04 -12.47
C ASP A 219 3.93 5.22 -13.46
N PHE A 220 4.99 6.00 -13.26
CA PHE A 220 5.32 7.13 -14.14
C PHE A 220 5.90 6.71 -15.49
N TRP A 221 6.32 5.45 -15.63
CA TRP A 221 6.96 4.94 -16.84
C TRP A 221 6.11 3.87 -17.51
N THR A 222 6.55 3.46 -18.70
CA THR A 222 5.90 2.44 -19.51
C THR A 222 6.68 1.12 -19.49
N LEU A 223 6.01 0.06 -19.92
CA LEU A 223 6.62 -1.23 -20.20
C LEU A 223 7.54 -1.13 -21.42
N GLN A 224 8.56 -1.99 -21.46
CA GLN A 224 9.43 -2.10 -22.63
C GLN A 224 8.83 -3.05 -23.67
N ARG A 225 8.42 -2.53 -24.82
CA ARG A 225 7.85 -3.33 -25.91
C ARG A 225 8.78 -4.43 -26.42
N ASN A 226 10.08 -4.18 -26.40
CA ASN A 226 11.10 -5.12 -26.85
C ASN A 226 11.57 -6.11 -25.76
N ALA A 227 11.00 -6.08 -24.56
CA ALA A 227 11.34 -7.03 -23.51
C ALA A 227 11.03 -8.47 -23.97
N SER A 228 11.97 -9.39 -23.72
CA SER A 228 11.85 -10.76 -24.24
C SER A 228 10.69 -11.53 -23.61
N ILE A 229 10.24 -11.13 -22.42
CA ILE A 229 9.12 -11.75 -21.72
C ILE A 229 7.86 -11.86 -22.60
N TRP A 230 7.57 -10.87 -23.45
CA TRP A 230 6.35 -10.83 -24.27
C TRP A 230 6.24 -11.97 -25.26
N GLN A 231 7.37 -12.56 -25.68
CA GLN A 231 7.40 -13.75 -26.54
C GLN A 231 6.92 -15.02 -25.82
N HIS A 232 6.83 -14.97 -24.48
CA HIS A 232 6.53 -16.11 -23.62
C HIS A 232 5.23 -15.98 -22.82
N VAL A 233 4.57 -14.80 -22.83
CA VAL A 233 3.39 -14.51 -21.98
C VAL A 233 2.18 -14.02 -22.79
N GLY A 234 2.02 -14.48 -24.04
CA GLY A 234 0.86 -14.13 -24.87
C GLY A 234 0.99 -12.83 -25.66
N GLY A 235 2.20 -12.27 -25.76
CA GLY A 235 2.48 -11.09 -26.57
C GLY A 235 2.46 -9.77 -25.81
N TRP A 236 2.63 -8.69 -26.57
CA TRP A 236 2.66 -7.32 -26.06
C TRP A 236 1.26 -6.84 -25.65
N PRO A 237 1.06 -6.36 -24.41
CA PRO A 237 -0.27 -5.96 -23.91
C PRO A 237 -0.80 -4.66 -24.54
N GLY A 238 0.05 -3.83 -25.15
CA GLY A 238 -0.39 -2.58 -25.80
C GLY A 238 -1.07 -2.79 -27.17
N GLY A 239 -1.21 -4.02 -27.65
CA GLY A 239 -1.81 -4.32 -28.94
C GLY A 239 -1.05 -3.64 -30.10
N HIS A 240 -1.71 -2.74 -30.81
CA HIS A 240 -1.09 -1.95 -31.88
C HIS A 240 -0.32 -0.72 -31.38
N SER A 241 -0.55 -0.30 -30.13
CA SER A 241 0.19 0.81 -29.51
C SER A 241 1.63 0.37 -29.24
N GLU A 242 2.58 1.29 -29.40
CA GLU A 242 3.94 1.08 -28.93
C GLU A 242 4.07 1.19 -27.40
N TYR A 243 3.02 1.68 -26.75
CA TYR A 243 3.00 2.08 -25.35
C TYR A 243 1.99 1.27 -24.55
N HIS A 244 2.42 0.85 -23.37
CA HIS A 244 1.57 0.31 -22.33
C HIS A 244 2.11 0.75 -20.97
N PRO A 245 1.26 1.22 -20.04
CA PRO A 245 1.73 1.70 -18.75
C PRO A 245 2.40 0.59 -17.93
N SER A 246 3.43 0.97 -17.17
CA SER A 246 3.96 0.14 -16.08
C SER A 246 3.04 0.23 -14.87
N GLN A 247 3.13 -0.76 -13.98
CA GLN A 247 2.38 -0.82 -12.74
C GLN A 247 3.26 -0.43 -11.54
N GLU A 248 2.71 0.39 -10.64
CA GLU A 248 3.27 0.62 -9.31
C GLU A 248 2.71 -0.42 -8.31
N SER A 249 3.59 -1.26 -7.76
CA SER A 249 3.25 -2.33 -6.80
C SER A 249 2.96 -1.85 -5.37
N GLY A 250 3.26 -0.58 -5.05
CA GLY A 250 3.01 -0.04 -3.70
C GLY A 250 1.54 0.12 -3.34
N ILE A 251 0.64 0.04 -4.33
CA ILE A 251 -0.80 -0.21 -4.13
C ILE A 251 -1.32 -1.09 -5.26
N LEU A 252 -2.08 -2.11 -4.89
CA LEU A 252 -2.82 -2.93 -5.85
C LEU A 252 -3.98 -3.66 -5.17
N MET A 253 -4.97 -4.08 -5.96
CA MET A 253 -6.04 -4.95 -5.48
C MET A 253 -6.04 -6.29 -6.20
N VAL A 254 -6.32 -7.37 -5.48
CA VAL A 254 -6.49 -8.72 -6.03
C VAL A 254 -7.76 -9.34 -5.46
N CYS A 255 -8.60 -9.90 -6.32
CA CYS A 255 -9.70 -10.77 -5.93
C CYS A 255 -9.33 -12.23 -6.25
N LYS A 256 -9.01 -13.02 -5.22
CA LYS A 256 -8.58 -14.42 -5.40
C LYS A 256 -9.69 -15.27 -6.00
N SER A 257 -10.92 -15.13 -5.49
CA SER A 257 -12.11 -15.86 -5.96
C SER A 257 -12.60 -15.46 -7.36
N CYS A 258 -12.33 -14.23 -7.80
CA CYS A 258 -12.74 -13.73 -9.11
C CYS A 258 -11.87 -14.25 -10.27
N GLY A 259 -10.88 -15.10 -10.00
CA GLY A 259 -9.90 -15.60 -10.98
C GLY A 259 -8.48 -15.07 -10.79
N GLY A 260 -8.25 -14.18 -9.81
CA GLY A 260 -6.92 -13.64 -9.51
C GLY A 260 -5.96 -14.62 -8.84
N TRP A 261 -6.45 -15.76 -8.34
CA TRP A 261 -5.63 -16.75 -7.64
C TRP A 261 -4.46 -17.31 -8.48
N SER A 262 -4.73 -17.81 -9.69
CA SER A 262 -3.70 -18.41 -10.53
C SER A 262 -2.66 -17.40 -11.04
N PRO A 263 -3.05 -16.20 -11.53
CA PRO A 263 -2.10 -15.14 -11.84
C PRO A 263 -1.28 -14.67 -10.64
N LEU A 264 -1.87 -14.62 -9.43
CA LEU A 264 -1.14 -14.26 -8.22
C LEU A 264 -0.03 -15.28 -7.89
N LEU A 265 -0.32 -16.58 -8.01
CA LEU A 265 0.69 -17.62 -7.82
C LEU A 265 1.77 -17.57 -8.90
N LEU A 266 1.41 -17.22 -10.14
CA LEU A 266 2.36 -17.04 -11.24
C LEU A 266 3.25 -15.80 -11.04
N CYS A 267 2.68 -14.69 -10.56
CA CYS A 267 3.44 -13.52 -10.15
C CYS A 267 4.45 -13.88 -9.05
N TRP A 268 4.00 -14.66 -8.05
CA TRP A 268 4.89 -15.15 -7.01
C TRP A 268 6.03 -16.02 -7.59
N TYR A 269 5.72 -16.92 -8.51
CA TYR A 269 6.71 -17.74 -9.21
C TYR A 269 7.74 -16.90 -9.98
N PHE A 270 7.31 -15.87 -10.72
CA PHE A 270 8.21 -14.96 -11.42
C PHE A 270 9.17 -14.24 -10.47
N ASN A 271 8.66 -13.74 -9.34
CA ASN A 271 9.49 -13.11 -8.33
C ASN A 271 10.45 -14.10 -7.65
N PHE A 272 9.98 -15.31 -7.34
CA PHE A 272 10.82 -16.34 -6.76
C PHE A 272 12.01 -16.67 -7.68
N HIS A 273 11.77 -16.76 -8.98
CA HIS A 273 12.79 -16.95 -10.02
C HIS A 273 13.26 -15.63 -10.66
N HIS A 274 13.35 -14.57 -9.86
CA HIS A 274 13.71 -13.21 -10.30
C HIS A 274 14.91 -13.12 -11.25
N GLN A 275 15.96 -13.92 -11.07
CA GLN A 275 17.14 -13.89 -11.96
C GLN A 275 16.75 -14.10 -13.43
N LEU A 276 15.83 -15.02 -13.71
CA LEU A 276 15.39 -15.29 -15.07
C LEU A 276 14.36 -14.27 -15.54
N TYR A 277 13.36 -13.96 -14.71
CA TYR A 277 12.22 -13.16 -15.14
C TYR A 277 12.49 -11.65 -15.11
N TYR A 278 13.29 -11.14 -14.16
CA TYR A 278 13.62 -9.72 -14.14
C TYR A 278 14.52 -9.37 -15.33
N ASP A 279 15.46 -10.25 -15.68
CA ASP A 279 16.22 -10.11 -16.92
C ASP A 279 15.26 -10.07 -18.12
N ALA A 280 14.27 -10.96 -18.21
CA ALA A 280 13.34 -10.95 -19.34
C ALA A 280 12.42 -9.72 -19.42
N ILE A 281 12.10 -9.10 -18.27
CA ILE A 281 11.20 -7.95 -18.18
C ILE A 281 11.96 -6.62 -18.33
N TYR A 282 13.17 -6.52 -17.78
CA TYR A 282 13.89 -5.25 -17.61
C TYR A 282 15.29 -5.19 -18.26
N LYS A 283 15.78 -6.27 -18.90
CA LYS A 283 17.13 -6.29 -19.49
C LYS A 283 17.35 -5.13 -20.46
N GLY A 284 18.45 -4.42 -20.24
CA GLY A 284 18.78 -3.19 -20.96
C GLY A 284 18.44 -1.90 -20.19
N ARG A 285 17.76 -1.99 -19.04
CA ARG A 285 17.68 -0.87 -18.09
C ARG A 285 18.96 -0.75 -17.26
N TYR A 286 19.36 0.48 -16.97
CA TYR A 286 20.39 0.77 -15.97
C TYR A 286 19.94 0.20 -14.62
N HIS A 287 20.79 -0.56 -13.92
CA HIS A 287 20.58 -0.91 -12.51
C HIS A 287 20.43 0.41 -11.71
N GLY A 288 19.35 0.57 -10.93
CA GLY A 288 18.98 1.83 -10.29
C GLY A 288 18.09 2.75 -11.11
N SER A 289 17.58 2.31 -12.27
CA SER A 289 16.62 3.04 -13.10
C SER A 289 15.23 2.37 -13.07
N HIS A 290 14.23 3.03 -13.66
CA HIS A 290 12.81 2.66 -13.71
C HIS A 290 12.52 1.14 -13.73
N GLY A 291 11.52 0.67 -12.98
CA GLY A 291 11.04 -0.72 -13.03
C GLY A 291 11.97 -1.74 -12.35
N GLU A 292 12.24 -1.59 -11.05
CA GLU A 292 12.92 -2.62 -10.28
C GLU A 292 11.92 -3.53 -9.55
N GLY A 293 12.25 -4.81 -9.45
CA GLY A 293 11.56 -5.74 -8.58
C GLY A 293 10.24 -6.26 -9.12
N ASP A 294 9.28 -6.38 -8.21
CA ASP A 294 7.99 -7.03 -8.43
C ASP A 294 6.98 -6.22 -9.25
N LYS A 295 7.22 -4.92 -9.43
CA LYS A 295 6.33 -3.94 -10.07
C LYS A 295 5.56 -4.47 -11.28
N ASP A 296 6.26 -4.83 -12.35
CA ASP A 296 5.62 -5.27 -13.58
C ASP A 296 5.27 -6.77 -13.59
N THR A 297 5.76 -7.56 -12.64
CA THR A 297 5.49 -9.01 -12.60
C THR A 297 4.02 -9.35 -12.38
N PHE A 298 3.26 -8.46 -11.71
CA PHE A 298 1.83 -8.61 -11.53
C PHE A 298 1.11 -8.55 -12.88
N GLN A 299 1.20 -7.44 -13.61
CA GLN A 299 0.57 -7.35 -14.93
C GLN A 299 1.07 -8.40 -15.92
N VAL A 300 2.36 -8.76 -15.89
CA VAL A 300 2.93 -9.84 -16.73
C VAL A 300 2.26 -11.19 -16.43
N ALA A 301 2.01 -11.53 -15.16
CA ALA A 301 1.37 -12.79 -14.79
C ALA A 301 -0.12 -12.84 -15.17
N TRP A 302 -0.81 -11.71 -15.11
CA TRP A 302 -2.19 -11.61 -15.59
C TRP A 302 -2.27 -11.72 -17.11
N GLN A 303 -1.35 -11.07 -17.83
CA GLN A 303 -1.22 -11.17 -19.27
C GLN A 303 -0.92 -12.61 -19.71
N ALA A 304 0.01 -13.29 -19.04
CA ALA A 304 0.39 -14.67 -19.33
C ALA A 304 -0.78 -15.66 -19.30
N LEU A 305 -1.77 -15.39 -18.43
CA LEU A 305 -2.94 -16.25 -18.24
C LEU A 305 -4.20 -15.70 -18.91
N GLU A 306 -4.08 -14.62 -19.68
CA GLU A 306 -5.22 -13.95 -20.34
C GLU A 306 -6.35 -13.59 -19.35
N VAL A 307 -5.97 -13.24 -18.12
CA VAL A 307 -6.93 -12.89 -17.07
C VAL A 307 -7.11 -11.37 -17.04
N PRO A 308 -8.36 -10.85 -17.09
CA PRO A 308 -8.60 -9.42 -17.12
C PRO A 308 -8.25 -8.75 -15.80
N PHE A 309 -7.56 -7.61 -15.91
CA PHE A 309 -7.32 -6.68 -14.82
C PHE A 309 -7.68 -5.26 -15.26
N GLN A 310 -7.81 -4.37 -14.30
CA GLN A 310 -8.05 -2.95 -14.56
C GLN A 310 -6.80 -2.14 -14.23
N MET A 311 -6.33 -1.36 -15.21
CA MET A 311 -5.32 -0.34 -14.96
C MET A 311 -6.01 0.98 -14.59
N MET A 312 -5.66 1.58 -13.46
CA MET A 312 -6.20 2.85 -12.97
C MET A 312 -5.71 4.03 -13.79
N HIS A 313 -6.23 5.23 -13.50
CA HIS A 313 -5.80 6.47 -14.14
C HIS A 313 -4.29 6.73 -13.96
N PRO A 314 -3.67 7.53 -14.87
CA PRO A 314 -2.31 8.01 -14.68
C PRO A 314 -2.10 8.62 -13.28
N PRO A 315 -0.94 8.40 -12.65
CA PRO A 315 -0.65 9.00 -11.36
C PRO A 315 -0.49 10.53 -11.49
N ALA A 316 -0.76 11.22 -10.39
CA ALA A 316 -0.43 12.61 -10.17
C ALA A 316 0.92 12.71 -9.41
N VAL A 317 1.44 13.94 -9.26
CA VAL A 317 2.64 14.22 -8.47
C VAL A 317 2.33 15.19 -7.33
N ILE A 318 2.97 14.92 -6.19
CA ILE A 318 2.97 15.81 -5.03
C ILE A 318 4.39 16.30 -4.79
N GLY A 319 4.57 17.62 -4.79
CA GLY A 319 5.84 18.27 -4.47
C GLY A 319 5.78 19.80 -4.57
N PRO A 320 6.89 20.51 -4.32
CA PRO A 320 6.97 21.96 -4.52
C PRO A 320 6.59 22.37 -5.96
N LEU A 321 5.91 23.52 -6.05
CA LEU A 321 5.72 24.24 -7.30
C LEU A 321 6.97 25.05 -7.62
N ILE A 322 7.45 24.93 -8.85
CA ILE A 322 8.53 25.72 -9.42
C ILE A 322 7.89 26.73 -10.38
N GLU A 323 7.98 28.02 -10.03
CA GLU A 323 7.26 29.12 -10.70
C GLU A 323 7.96 29.69 -11.95
N ASP A 324 9.16 29.22 -12.29
CA ASP A 324 9.89 29.66 -13.50
C ASP A 324 9.29 29.00 -14.75
N PRO A 325 8.83 29.76 -15.77
CA PRO A 325 8.15 29.17 -16.93
C PRO A 325 8.99 28.12 -17.67
N PRO A 326 8.40 26.95 -18.01
CA PRO A 326 7.04 26.53 -17.69
C PRO A 326 6.88 26.05 -16.24
N ARG A 327 5.72 26.33 -15.61
CA ARG A 327 5.39 25.89 -14.23
C ARG A 327 5.55 24.38 -14.08
N LYS A 328 6.28 23.92 -13.06
CA LYS A 328 6.51 22.47 -12.81
C LYS A 328 6.17 22.11 -11.37
N VAL A 329 5.65 20.90 -11.16
CA VAL A 329 5.60 20.30 -9.82
C VAL A 329 6.64 19.20 -9.77
N CYS A 330 7.58 19.33 -8.83
CA CYS A 330 8.67 18.36 -8.67
C CYS A 330 8.63 17.74 -7.30
N GLY A 331 8.52 16.43 -7.21
CA GLY A 331 8.42 15.76 -5.91
C GLY A 331 8.77 14.29 -5.94
N GLY A 332 9.00 13.75 -4.76
CA GLY A 332 9.30 12.32 -4.56
C GLY A 332 8.05 11.46 -4.38
N THR A 333 6.86 12.05 -4.39
CA THR A 333 5.61 11.40 -3.99
C THR A 333 4.69 11.22 -5.20
N ILE A 334 4.35 9.95 -5.46
CA ILE A 334 3.31 9.55 -6.39
C ILE A 334 1.96 9.74 -5.72
N ALA A 335 1.07 10.47 -6.39
CA ALA A 335 -0.32 10.56 -6.00
C ALA A 335 -1.16 9.61 -6.86
N GLN A 336 -1.72 8.60 -6.22
CA GLN A 336 -2.55 7.59 -6.87
C GLN A 336 -4.02 7.90 -6.63
N LEU A 337 -4.83 7.67 -7.65
CA LEU A 337 -6.21 8.16 -7.73
C LEU A 337 -7.25 7.04 -7.61
N ASP A 338 -8.43 7.36 -7.08
CA ASP A 338 -9.60 6.46 -7.09
C ASP A 338 -10.34 6.47 -8.45
N TRP A 339 -11.44 5.71 -8.53
CA TRP A 339 -12.30 5.61 -9.72
C TRP A 339 -12.89 6.95 -10.19
N GLN A 340 -13.01 7.92 -9.27
CA GLN A 340 -13.52 9.25 -9.56
C GLN A 340 -12.39 10.27 -9.74
N ARG A 341 -11.15 9.80 -9.99
CA ARG A 341 -9.96 10.62 -10.20
C ARG A 341 -9.58 11.51 -9.02
N ARG A 342 -9.96 11.12 -7.80
CA ARG A 342 -9.63 11.87 -6.59
C ARG A 342 -8.41 11.24 -5.91
N LEU A 343 -7.61 12.05 -5.22
CA LEU A 343 -6.46 11.55 -4.47
C LEU A 343 -6.89 10.46 -3.47
N LEU A 344 -6.26 9.30 -3.57
CA LEU A 344 -6.51 8.13 -2.75
C LEU A 344 -5.28 7.76 -1.92
N VAL A 345 -4.10 7.69 -2.55
CA VAL A 345 -2.85 7.32 -1.87
C VAL A 345 -1.76 8.35 -2.17
N MET A 346 -0.99 8.66 -1.14
CA MET A 346 0.32 9.29 -1.25
C MET A 346 1.39 8.22 -1.05
N HIS A 347 2.17 7.94 -2.10
CA HIS A 347 3.18 6.88 -2.11
C HIS A 347 4.56 7.49 -2.41
N HIS A 348 5.53 7.32 -1.52
CA HIS A 348 6.85 7.97 -1.65
C HIS A 348 7.86 7.07 -2.37
N ASN A 349 8.30 7.49 -3.56
CA ASN A 349 9.14 6.68 -4.44
C ASN A 349 10.64 7.08 -4.40
N ALA A 350 10.98 8.36 -4.18
CA ALA A 350 12.37 8.85 -4.34
C ALA A 350 13.23 8.87 -3.05
N ASN A 351 12.62 9.08 -1.88
CA ASN A 351 13.29 9.05 -0.58
C ASN A 351 12.47 8.19 0.38
N LYS A 352 12.86 6.91 0.52
CA LYS A 352 12.19 5.96 1.42
C LYS A 352 12.20 6.51 2.84
N TRP A 353 11.02 6.54 3.46
CA TRP A 353 10.74 7.20 4.73
C TRP A 353 11.77 6.87 5.81
N ARG A 354 12.43 7.89 6.39
CA ARG A 354 13.15 7.76 7.66
C ARG A 354 12.54 8.73 8.65
N TYR A 355 12.33 8.27 9.89
CA TYR A 355 11.80 9.12 10.97
C TYR A 355 12.62 10.40 11.16
N SER A 356 13.95 10.31 11.01
CA SER A 356 14.87 11.46 11.03
C SER A 356 14.52 12.54 10.01
N ASP A 357 14.00 12.16 8.84
CA ASP A 357 13.69 13.08 7.74
C ASP A 357 12.37 13.82 7.97
N TRP A 358 11.51 13.28 8.84
CA TRP A 358 10.28 13.93 9.29
C TRP A 358 10.61 15.06 10.28
N VAL A 359 11.29 14.73 11.38
CA VAL A 359 11.53 15.67 12.50
C VAL A 359 12.34 16.91 12.09
N SER A 360 13.18 16.83 11.05
CA SER A 360 14.24 17.81 10.84
C SER A 360 14.06 18.82 9.68
N SER A 361 13.18 18.63 8.69
CA SER A 361 13.05 19.64 7.60
C SER A 361 11.83 19.58 6.67
N ARG A 362 10.90 18.62 6.77
CA ARG A 362 9.84 18.44 5.75
C ARG A 362 8.45 19.03 6.06
N PHE A 363 8.28 19.67 7.23
CA PHE A 363 7.00 20.23 7.65
C PHE A 363 6.63 21.55 6.95
N GLU A 364 7.61 22.41 6.68
CA GLU A 364 7.38 23.61 5.85
C GLU A 364 7.02 23.24 4.41
N THR A 365 7.40 22.04 3.94
CA THR A 365 7.25 21.64 2.54
C THR A 365 5.90 21.02 2.20
N LEU A 366 5.19 20.34 3.11
CA LEU A 366 3.77 19.98 2.86
C LEU A 366 2.91 21.26 2.75
N GLY A 367 3.23 22.23 3.61
CA GLY A 367 2.84 23.65 3.55
C GLY A 367 2.91 24.28 2.15
N MET A 368 3.91 23.89 1.37
CA MET A 368 4.24 24.43 0.05
C MET A 368 4.07 23.41 -1.09
N SER A 369 3.52 22.23 -0.80
CA SER A 369 3.36 21.16 -1.78
C SER A 369 2.09 21.37 -2.59
N HIS A 370 2.18 21.02 -3.87
CA HIS A 370 1.08 21.09 -4.81
C HIS A 370 0.78 19.69 -5.33
N PHE A 371 -0.50 19.39 -5.48
CA PHE A 371 -1.02 18.23 -6.18
C PHE A 371 -1.29 18.64 -7.62
N ALA A 372 -0.72 17.91 -8.58
CA ALA A 372 -0.88 18.22 -9.99
C ALA A 372 -1.28 16.99 -10.82
N GLN A 373 -2.37 17.15 -11.57
CA GLN A 373 -3.10 16.07 -12.23
C GLN A 373 -3.53 16.46 -13.64
N LEU A 374 -3.53 15.46 -14.54
CA LEU A 374 -4.05 15.51 -15.90
C LEU A 374 -5.59 15.68 -15.96
N GLN A 375 -6.07 16.54 -16.85
CA GLN A 375 -7.51 16.73 -17.07
C GLN A 375 -8.12 15.61 -17.93
N HIS A 376 -7.47 15.16 -19.02
CA HIS A 376 -8.02 14.16 -19.94
C HIS A 376 -7.08 12.97 -20.22
N GLU A 377 -7.65 11.80 -20.52
CA GLU A 377 -6.92 10.55 -20.77
C GLU A 377 -6.34 10.46 -22.20
N GLU A 378 -7.01 11.06 -23.19
CA GLU A 378 -6.59 11.04 -24.61
C GLU A 378 -5.30 11.83 -24.88
N GLU A 379 -5.00 12.81 -24.03
CA GLU A 379 -3.82 13.68 -24.07
C GLU A 379 -2.52 12.94 -23.67
N ALA A 380 -2.63 11.82 -22.94
CA ALA A 380 -1.48 11.00 -22.58
C ALA A 380 -1.03 10.06 -23.70
N ASN A 381 -1.92 9.70 -24.64
CA ASN A 381 -1.65 8.72 -25.71
C ASN A 381 -1.16 9.36 -27.03
N HIS A 382 -1.30 10.68 -27.22
CA HIS A 382 -0.93 11.39 -28.47
C HIS A 382 0.50 11.96 -28.48
N ALA A 383 1.26 11.84 -27.39
CA ALA A 383 2.57 12.48 -27.25
C ALA A 383 3.75 11.66 -27.80
N ASP A 384 3.48 10.44 -28.24
CA ASP A 384 4.45 9.35 -28.13
C ASP A 384 4.62 8.67 -29.49
N GLY A 385 5.02 9.44 -30.50
CA GLY A 385 5.09 8.94 -31.87
C GLY A 385 6.00 9.74 -32.78
N MET A 386 7.16 10.22 -32.31
CA MET A 386 8.17 10.80 -33.20
C MET A 386 9.59 10.50 -32.71
N ASP A 387 10.30 9.69 -33.50
CA ASP A 387 11.74 9.77 -33.64
C ASP A 387 12.13 11.21 -34.05
N ASP A 388 13.25 11.70 -33.50
CA ASP A 388 13.86 13.01 -33.74
C ASP A 388 13.25 14.24 -33.06
N LEU A 389 14.04 14.79 -32.13
CA LEU A 389 14.15 16.20 -31.71
C LEU A 389 13.15 17.16 -32.39
N HIS A 390 12.16 17.65 -31.61
CA HIS A 390 11.28 18.82 -31.85
C HIS A 390 9.75 18.59 -31.87
N SER A 391 9.20 17.64 -31.10
CA SER A 391 7.79 17.66 -30.67
C SER A 391 7.67 18.04 -29.19
N ALA A 392 6.73 18.93 -28.89
CA ALA A 392 6.59 19.68 -27.64
C ALA A 392 6.35 18.77 -26.41
N GLU A 393 7.06 19.07 -25.31
CA GLU A 393 7.14 18.26 -24.07
C GLU A 393 5.78 18.11 -23.37
N ILE A 394 4.97 17.10 -23.68
CA ILE A 394 3.67 16.94 -23.00
C ILE A 394 3.88 16.46 -21.55
N TYR A 395 4.91 15.65 -21.27
CA TYR A 395 5.45 15.36 -19.94
C TYR A 395 6.92 14.93 -20.06
N THR A 396 7.83 15.56 -19.33
CA THR A 396 9.17 14.98 -19.11
C THR A 396 9.32 14.66 -17.62
N TYR A 397 9.28 13.36 -17.27
CA TYR A 397 9.76 12.88 -15.98
C TYR A 397 11.28 12.99 -15.97
N GLN A 398 11.79 14.18 -15.72
CA GLN A 398 13.21 14.36 -15.48
C GLN A 398 13.47 14.15 -14.00
N ARG A 399 14.36 13.21 -13.70
CA ARG A 399 14.98 13.14 -12.38
C ARG A 399 15.91 14.36 -12.27
N GLN A 400 15.43 15.41 -11.63
CA GLN A 400 16.22 16.60 -11.33
C GLN A 400 16.39 16.69 -9.81
N GLY A 401 17.64 16.65 -9.33
CA GLY A 401 17.96 16.81 -7.90
C GLY A 401 17.09 15.95 -6.97
N ILE A 402 16.08 16.58 -6.36
CA ILE A 402 15.26 16.11 -5.23
C ILE A 402 14.13 15.10 -5.56
N GLY A 403 13.83 14.80 -6.83
CA GLY A 403 12.74 13.86 -7.15
C GLY A 403 12.33 13.81 -8.62
N TRP A 404 11.08 13.39 -8.85
CA TRP A 404 10.44 13.36 -10.17
C TRP A 404 9.79 14.71 -10.45
N CYS A 405 10.22 15.37 -11.52
CA CYS A 405 9.57 16.57 -12.01
C CYS A 405 8.50 16.21 -13.04
N VAL A 406 7.35 16.85 -12.93
CA VAL A 406 6.33 16.86 -13.98
C VAL A 406 6.29 18.26 -14.55
N THR A 407 6.79 18.39 -15.78
CA THR A 407 6.61 19.58 -16.61
C THR A 407 5.24 19.46 -17.28
N TYR A 408 4.36 20.44 -17.05
CA TYR A 408 3.02 20.46 -17.62
C TYR A 408 2.96 21.43 -18.80
N ASN A 409 2.90 20.94 -20.04
CA ASN A 409 2.65 21.79 -21.22
C ASN A 409 1.18 21.78 -21.68
N LEU A 410 0.28 21.16 -20.90
CA LEU A 410 -1.18 21.06 -21.14
C LEU A 410 -1.98 21.59 -19.93
N PRO A 411 -3.31 21.80 -20.06
CA PRO A 411 -4.15 22.28 -18.96
C PRO A 411 -4.12 21.30 -17.77
N THR A 412 -3.44 21.67 -16.69
CA THR A 412 -3.33 20.84 -15.49
C THR A 412 -3.89 21.54 -14.27
N HIS A 413 -4.59 20.76 -13.46
CA HIS A 413 -5.09 21.24 -12.19
C HIS A 413 -3.98 21.11 -11.15
N ILE A 414 -3.23 22.20 -10.99
CA ILE A 414 -2.32 22.39 -9.86
C ILE A 414 -3.12 22.99 -8.72
N ARG A 415 -3.14 22.33 -7.57
CA ARG A 415 -3.77 22.84 -6.34
C ARG A 415 -2.83 22.69 -5.15
N PRO A 416 -2.85 23.59 -4.17
CA PRO A 416 -2.22 23.36 -2.89
C PRO A 416 -2.67 22.03 -2.30
N LEU A 417 -1.74 21.23 -1.78
CA LEU A 417 -2.05 19.91 -1.23
C LEU A 417 -3.06 19.99 -0.08
N GLN A 418 -3.00 21.05 0.72
CA GLN A 418 -3.89 21.26 1.86
C GLN A 418 -5.35 21.48 1.43
N GLU A 419 -5.58 22.06 0.26
CA GLU A 419 -6.93 22.17 -0.29
C GLU A 419 -7.49 20.80 -0.70
N VAL A 420 -6.61 19.86 -1.09
CA VAL A 420 -6.99 18.51 -1.50
C VAL A 420 -7.24 17.60 -0.28
N LEU A 421 -6.40 17.72 0.76
CA LEU A 421 -6.49 16.89 1.98
C LEU A 421 -7.46 17.45 3.02
N GLY A 422 -7.60 18.77 3.09
CA GLY A 422 -8.15 19.48 4.23
C GLY A 422 -7.11 19.66 5.35
N TYR A 423 -6.96 20.89 5.86
CA TYR A 423 -5.96 21.27 6.87
C TYR A 423 -5.94 20.37 8.12
N ASP A 424 -7.09 19.86 8.55
CA ASP A 424 -7.21 19.01 9.73
C ASP A 424 -6.60 17.61 9.50
N LEU A 425 -6.76 17.06 8.29
CA LEU A 425 -6.32 15.70 7.98
C LEU A 425 -4.78 15.58 7.97
N GLU A 426 -4.11 16.56 7.38
CA GLU A 426 -2.65 16.64 7.34
C GLU A 426 -2.06 16.72 8.75
N ARG A 427 -2.61 17.61 9.59
CA ARG A 427 -2.14 17.80 10.96
C ARG A 427 -2.35 16.55 11.82
N ARG A 428 -3.50 15.88 11.71
CA ARG A 428 -3.77 14.62 12.40
C ARG A 428 -2.79 13.51 12.00
N PHE A 429 -2.43 13.42 10.72
CA PHE A 429 -1.44 12.46 10.26
C PHE A 429 -0.05 12.74 10.86
N ILE A 430 0.34 14.01 10.90
CA ILE A 430 1.61 14.45 11.52
C ILE A 430 1.65 14.12 13.01
N ASP A 431 0.62 14.51 13.76
CA ASP A 431 0.54 14.29 15.21
C ASP A 431 0.61 12.79 15.53
N LEU A 432 0.00 11.95 14.68
CA LEU A 432 0.04 10.51 14.83
C LEU A 432 1.44 9.91 14.61
N ILE A 433 2.20 10.40 13.62
CA ILE A 433 3.57 9.94 13.39
C ILE A 433 4.42 10.15 14.64
N SER A 434 4.40 11.38 15.18
CA SER A 434 5.14 11.71 16.39
C SER A 434 4.70 10.81 17.55
N LEU A 435 3.40 10.62 17.73
CA LEU A 435 2.85 9.77 18.79
C LEU A 435 3.33 8.31 18.70
N VAL A 436 3.28 7.71 17.50
CA VAL A 436 3.66 6.31 17.32
C VAL A 436 5.17 6.14 17.48
N TYR A 437 5.97 6.99 16.84
CA TYR A 437 7.43 6.87 16.90
C TYR A 437 7.98 7.24 18.27
N ASP A 438 7.41 8.20 19.00
CA ASP A 438 7.89 8.55 20.35
C ASP A 438 7.36 7.60 21.43
N SER A 439 6.50 6.63 21.08
CA SER A 439 6.00 5.65 22.03
C SER A 439 7.12 4.70 22.49
N GLU A 440 7.20 4.48 23.81
CA GLU A 440 8.17 3.56 24.43
C GLU A 440 8.11 2.17 23.79
N MET A 441 6.90 1.69 23.49
CA MET A 441 6.65 0.41 22.84
C MET A 441 7.33 0.28 21.46
N ILE A 442 7.30 1.34 20.65
CA ILE A 442 7.94 1.35 19.32
C ILE A 442 9.44 1.57 19.45
N GLN A 443 9.89 2.37 20.41
CA GLN A 443 11.32 2.52 20.71
C GLN A 443 11.94 1.20 21.20
N GLU A 444 11.26 0.44 22.06
CA GLU A 444 11.63 -0.91 22.48
C GLU A 444 11.75 -1.85 21.26
N PHE A 445 10.74 -1.84 20.37
CA PHE A 445 10.77 -2.64 19.14
C PHE A 445 11.98 -2.25 18.26
N ILE A 446 12.17 -0.96 17.99
CA ILE A 446 13.28 -0.46 17.17
C ILE A 446 14.64 -0.83 17.80
N ALA A 447 14.80 -0.67 19.11
CA ALA A 447 16.03 -1.03 19.82
C ALA A 447 16.34 -2.52 19.66
N SER A 448 15.34 -3.38 19.89
CA SER A 448 15.50 -4.83 19.80
C SER A 448 15.87 -5.31 18.39
N THR A 449 15.35 -4.67 17.34
CA THR A 449 15.71 -5.02 15.95
C THR A 449 17.14 -4.63 15.59
N LYS A 450 17.71 -3.59 16.20
CA LYS A 450 19.11 -3.18 15.95
C LYS A 450 20.13 -4.13 16.57
N GLU A 451 19.83 -4.72 17.73
CA GLU A 451 20.73 -5.62 18.43
C GLU A 451 20.97 -6.95 17.68
N ASN A 452 20.00 -7.42 16.90
CA ASN A 452 20.12 -8.67 16.11
C ASN A 452 20.77 -8.50 14.72
N HIS A 453 21.06 -7.26 14.30
CA HIS A 453 21.74 -6.97 13.05
C HIS A 453 23.26 -6.74 13.20
N ASN A 454 23.76 -6.76 14.44
CA ASN A 454 25.19 -6.83 14.79
C ASN A 454 25.55 -8.27 15.18
#